data_AF-A0A2V8V5T6-F1
#
_entry.id   AF-A0A2V8V5T6-F1
#
_cell.length_a   1.000
_cell.length_b   1.000
_cell.length_c   1.000
_cell.angle_alpha   90.00
_cell.angle_beta   90.00
_cell.angle_gamma   90.00
#
_symmetry.space_group_name_H-M   'P 1'
#
loop_
_entity.id
_entity.type
_entity.pdbx_description
1 polymer ?
#
loop_
_entity_poly.entity_id
_entity_poly.type
_entity_poly.pdbx_seq_one_letter_code
_entity_poly.pdbx_strand_id
1 'polypeptide(L)'
;MPCAAKPPHPKTVDQPAFTPSGSRTQNGKFCDSAENYKRGLSGPQSVRVYEKIHQGIWFFNGLFHLVDAWCERDQGRNVFKFKLVALAGDESSTNLPRQQRTEIRRLIPTDVKIEVWRRDNGRCVQCGASDELHFDHVLPYSKAAPR
;
A
#
# COMPACT_ATOMS: atom_id res chain seq x y z
N MET A 1 -29.53 17.22 -22.20
CA MET A 1 -28.56 16.76 -21.17
C MET A 1 -27.27 17.54 -21.39
N PRO A 2 -26.80 18.39 -20.46
CA PRO A 2 -25.50 19.01 -20.64
C PRO A 2 -24.41 17.94 -20.49
N CYS A 3 -23.46 17.91 -21.42
CA CYS A 3 -22.26 17.08 -21.32
C CYS A 3 -21.51 17.43 -20.04
N ALA A 4 -21.24 16.43 -19.20
CA ALA A 4 -20.40 16.62 -18.02
C ALA A 4 -19.03 17.16 -18.46
N ALA A 5 -18.64 18.31 -17.90
CA ALA A 5 -17.32 18.88 -18.12
C ALA A 5 -16.25 17.84 -17.77
N LYS A 6 -15.18 17.78 -18.58
CA LYS A 6 -14.08 16.84 -18.36
C LYS A 6 -13.54 17.03 -16.94
N PRO A 7 -13.40 15.96 -16.14
CA PRO A 7 -12.93 16.09 -14.77
C PRO A 7 -11.54 16.74 -14.79
N PRO A 8 -11.27 17.65 -13.83
CA PRO A 8 -9.98 18.32 -13.74
C PRO A 8 -8.86 17.30 -13.56
N HIS A 9 -7.65 17.65 -13.98
CA HIS A 9 -6.50 16.76 -13.86
C HIS A 9 -6.30 16.39 -12.37
N PRO A 10 -6.23 15.09 -12.00
CA PRO A 10 -6.24 14.68 -10.59
C PRO A 10 -5.08 15.25 -9.76
N LYS A 11 -3.99 15.64 -10.44
CA LYS A 11 -2.80 16.24 -9.83
C LYS A 11 -2.82 17.78 -9.84
N THR A 12 -3.96 18.43 -10.01
CA THR A 12 -4.07 19.89 -9.95
C THR A 12 -5.16 20.36 -9.00
N VAL A 13 -5.83 19.43 -8.32
CA VAL A 13 -6.95 19.72 -7.42
C VAL A 13 -6.73 19.08 -6.06
N ASP A 14 -7.28 19.72 -5.03
CA ASP A 14 -7.29 19.19 -3.67
C ASP A 14 -8.00 17.83 -3.62
N GLN A 15 -7.54 16.96 -2.73
CA GLN A 15 -8.25 15.74 -2.38
C GLN A 15 -9.27 16.07 -1.28
N PRO A 16 -10.58 15.98 -1.53
CA PRO A 16 -11.57 16.31 -0.52
C PRO A 16 -11.83 15.12 0.42
N ALA A 17 -12.13 15.41 1.70
CA ALA A 17 -12.56 14.41 2.67
C ALA A 17 -13.98 13.89 2.39
N PHE A 18 -14.82 14.71 1.75
CA PHE A 18 -16.22 14.44 1.45
C PHE A 18 -16.50 14.59 -0.05
N THR A 19 -17.43 13.78 -0.56
CA THR A 19 -18.01 13.96 -1.89
C THR A 19 -18.89 15.21 -1.89
N PRO A 20 -19.23 15.78 -3.07
CA PRO A 20 -20.17 16.90 -3.15
C PRO A 20 -21.54 16.59 -2.51
N SER A 21 -21.92 15.31 -2.44
CA SER A 21 -23.13 14.81 -1.80
C SER A 21 -23.01 14.63 -0.27
N GLY A 22 -21.87 14.92 0.34
CA GLY A 22 -21.66 14.87 1.80
C GLY A 22 -21.17 13.52 2.35
N SER A 23 -21.09 12.47 1.53
CA SER A 23 -20.51 11.18 1.93
C SER A 23 -18.99 11.26 2.01
N ARG A 24 -18.34 10.49 2.88
CA ARG A 24 -16.86 10.46 2.94
C ARG A 24 -16.25 9.84 1.68
N THR A 25 -15.20 10.47 1.16
CA THR A 25 -14.35 9.86 0.12
C THR A 25 -13.59 8.67 0.69
N GLN A 26 -12.99 7.85 -0.17
CA GLN A 26 -12.16 6.73 0.32
C GLN A 26 -10.97 7.23 1.15
N ASN A 27 -10.32 8.32 0.73
CA ASN A 27 -9.25 8.93 1.52
C ASN A 27 -9.77 9.47 2.86
N GLY A 28 -10.98 10.07 2.89
CA GLY A 28 -11.63 10.47 4.13
C GLY A 28 -11.88 9.29 5.09
N LYS A 29 -12.34 8.14 4.57
CA LYS A 29 -12.52 6.92 5.38
C LYS A 29 -11.21 6.35 5.93
N PHE A 30 -10.13 6.41 5.14
CA PHE A 30 -8.80 6.00 5.60
C PHE A 30 -8.31 6.94 6.70
N CYS A 31 -8.48 8.26 6.53
CA CYS A 31 -8.12 9.26 7.52
C CYS A 31 -8.83 9.00 8.85
N ASP A 32 -10.15 8.83 8.82
CA ASP A 32 -10.96 8.51 9.99
C ASP A 32 -10.49 7.22 10.69
N SER A 33 -10.17 6.18 9.91
CA SER A 33 -9.72 4.90 10.45
C SER A 33 -8.39 5.05 11.19
N ALA A 34 -7.45 5.82 10.63
CA ALA A 34 -6.18 6.11 11.28
C ALA A 34 -6.34 6.97 12.54
N GLU A 35 -7.22 7.97 12.50
CA GLU A 35 -7.53 8.82 13.65
C GLU A 35 -8.16 8.02 14.79
N ASN A 36 -9.10 7.12 14.49
CA ASN A 36 -9.71 6.23 15.49
C ASN A 36 -8.67 5.35 16.17
N TYR A 37 -7.72 4.80 15.41
CA TYR A 37 -6.60 4.05 15.97
C TYR A 37 -5.74 4.93 16.89
N LYS A 38 -5.39 6.14 16.46
CA LYS A 38 -4.60 7.09 17.29
C LYS A 38 -5.30 7.49 18.59
N ARG A 39 -6.63 7.59 18.55
CA ARG A 39 -7.47 7.88 19.72
C ARG A 39 -7.73 6.64 20.58
N GLY A 40 -7.25 5.46 20.20
CA GLY A 40 -7.49 4.20 20.91
C GLY A 40 -8.93 3.68 20.82
N LEU A 41 -9.73 4.20 19.89
CA LEU A 41 -11.12 3.79 19.69
C LEU A 41 -11.24 2.46 18.92
N SER A 42 -10.21 2.10 18.15
CA SER A 42 -10.13 0.84 17.41
C SER A 42 -8.69 0.34 17.30
N GLY A 43 -8.51 -0.93 16.96
CA GLY A 43 -7.23 -1.44 16.49
C GLY A 43 -6.81 -0.84 15.13
N PRO A 44 -5.55 -1.01 14.71
CA PRO A 44 -5.09 -0.54 13.41
C PRO A 44 -5.76 -1.34 12.30
N GLN A 45 -6.27 -0.66 11.28
CA GLN A 45 -6.88 -1.33 10.13
C GLN A 45 -5.79 -1.90 9.21
N SER A 46 -6.03 -3.09 8.67
CA SER A 46 -5.14 -3.73 7.71
C SER A 46 -5.51 -3.33 6.28
N VAL A 47 -4.52 -2.92 5.48
CA VAL A 47 -4.69 -2.46 4.10
C VAL A 47 -3.75 -3.21 3.16
N ARG A 48 -4.29 -3.69 2.04
CA ARG A 48 -3.50 -4.28 0.97
C ARG A 48 -2.87 -3.18 0.13
N VAL A 49 -1.54 -3.19 0.01
CA VAL A 49 -0.80 -2.18 -0.75
C VAL A 49 -0.39 -2.75 -2.10
N TYR A 50 -0.78 -2.04 -3.16
CA TYR A 50 -0.38 -2.36 -4.53
C TYR A 50 0.51 -1.25 -5.07
N GLU A 51 1.60 -1.63 -5.71
CA GLU A 51 2.54 -0.74 -6.38
C GLU A 51 2.38 -0.84 -7.88
N LYS A 52 2.16 0.28 -8.54
CA LYS A 52 2.15 0.33 -10.00
C LYS A 52 3.58 0.46 -10.50
N ILE A 53 4.16 -0.64 -10.97
CA ILE A 53 5.54 -0.66 -11.49
C ILE A 53 5.61 -0.38 -13.00
N HIS A 54 4.50 -0.56 -13.73
CA HIS A 54 4.39 -0.21 -15.15
C HIS A 54 2.94 0.06 -15.56
N GLN A 55 2.70 0.58 -16.76
CA GLN A 55 1.34 0.72 -17.28
C GLN A 55 0.69 -0.67 -17.42
N GLY A 56 -0.48 -0.83 -16.79
CA GLY A 56 -1.21 -2.11 -16.76
C GLY A 56 -0.70 -3.12 -15.73
N ILE A 57 0.39 -2.84 -15.02
CA ILE A 57 1.02 -3.81 -14.10
C ILE A 57 0.98 -3.26 -12.68
N TRP A 58 0.28 -3.99 -11.83
CA TRP A 58 0.19 -3.76 -10.40
C TRP A 58 0.80 -4.92 -9.66
N PHE A 59 1.65 -4.59 -8.70
CA PHE A 59 2.35 -5.54 -7.88
C PHE A 59 1.84 -5.49 -6.44
N PHE A 60 1.53 -6.63 -5.85
CA PHE A 60 1.10 -6.68 -4.45
C PHE A 60 2.31 -6.61 -3.50
N ASN A 61 2.45 -5.50 -2.78
CA ASN A 61 3.53 -5.28 -1.81
C ASN A 61 3.26 -5.95 -0.45
N GLY A 62 2.05 -6.40 -0.19
CA GLY A 62 1.67 -7.05 1.06
C GLY A 62 0.57 -6.33 1.84
N LEU A 63 0.31 -6.84 3.05
CA LEU A 63 -0.63 -6.28 4.01
C LEU A 63 0.10 -5.35 4.98
N PHE A 64 -0.50 -4.19 5.27
CA PHE A 64 0.06 -3.15 6.12
C PHE A 64 -0.96 -2.69 7.14
N HIS A 65 -0.51 -2.27 8.31
CA HIS A 65 -1.34 -1.52 9.24
C HIS A 65 -1.33 -0.03 8.92
N LEU A 66 -2.53 0.55 8.82
CA LEU A 66 -2.74 2.00 8.74
C LEU A 66 -2.69 2.58 10.16
N VAL A 67 -1.62 3.32 10.47
CA VAL A 67 -1.33 3.78 11.84
C VAL A 67 -1.39 5.30 12.01
N ASP A 68 -1.33 6.07 10.91
CA ASP A 68 -1.46 7.53 10.94
C ASP A 68 -1.99 8.07 9.62
N ALA A 69 -2.60 9.26 9.66
CA ALA A 69 -3.04 10.03 8.52
C ALA A 69 -2.95 11.54 8.82
N TRP A 70 -2.62 12.32 7.82
CA TRP A 70 -2.67 13.78 7.88
C TRP A 70 -2.93 14.39 6.51
N CYS A 71 -3.42 15.63 6.49
CA CYS A 71 -3.51 16.43 5.28
C CYS A 71 -2.30 17.37 5.20
N GLU A 72 -1.68 17.46 4.03
CA GLU A 72 -0.54 18.33 3.79
C GLU A 72 -0.71 19.08 2.48
N ARG A 73 -0.25 20.33 2.45
CA ARG A 73 -0.22 21.11 1.21
C ARG A 73 1.04 20.74 0.43
N ASP A 74 0.84 20.08 -0.71
CA ASP A 74 1.89 19.63 -1.61
C ASP A 74 1.63 20.17 -3.03
N GLN A 75 2.64 20.78 -3.65
CA GLN A 75 2.55 21.37 -5.00
C GLN A 75 1.30 22.24 -5.23
N GLY A 76 0.91 23.03 -4.23
CA GLY A 76 -0.21 23.96 -4.32
C GLY A 76 -1.60 23.37 -4.04
N ARG A 77 -1.70 22.07 -3.72
CA ARG A 77 -2.97 21.41 -3.36
C ARG A 77 -2.89 20.64 -2.05
N ASN A 78 -4.02 20.43 -1.39
CA ASN A 78 -4.12 19.60 -0.19
C ASN A 78 -4.24 18.12 -0.58
N VAL A 79 -3.39 17.29 0.01
CA VAL A 79 -3.37 15.84 -0.20
C VAL A 79 -3.39 15.09 1.12
N PHE A 80 -3.97 13.89 1.11
CA PHE A 80 -3.86 12.98 2.25
C PHE A 80 -2.53 12.23 2.18
N LYS A 81 -1.84 12.16 3.31
CA LYS A 81 -0.69 11.30 3.53
C LYS A 81 -1.01 10.30 4.63
N PHE A 82 -0.47 9.09 4.49
CA PHE A 82 -0.75 7.97 5.36
C PHE A 82 0.54 7.32 5.83
N LYS A 83 0.59 6.92 7.09
CA LYS A 83 1.68 6.12 7.64
C LYS A 83 1.26 4.66 7.70
N LEU A 84 1.99 3.81 7.00
CA LEU A 84 1.76 2.38 6.92
C LEU A 84 2.92 1.63 7.58
N VAL A 85 2.61 0.58 8.33
CA VAL A 85 3.59 -0.34 8.92
C VAL A 85 3.37 -1.73 8.33
N ALA A 86 4.42 -2.30 7.73
CA ALA A 86 4.34 -3.63 7.12
C ALA A 86 4.04 -4.69 8.18
N LEU A 87 3.12 -5.60 7.89
CA LEU A 87 2.89 -6.79 8.71
C LEU A 87 3.82 -7.91 8.27
N ALA A 88 4.56 -8.47 9.23
CA ALA A 88 5.27 -9.73 9.03
C ALA A 88 4.27 -10.88 9.21
N GLY A 89 3.85 -11.50 8.11
CA GLY A 89 2.90 -12.62 8.14
C GLY A 89 2.05 -12.72 6.87
N ASP A 90 1.63 -13.93 6.57
CA ASP A 90 0.56 -14.28 5.64
C ASP A 90 -0.82 -13.85 6.17
N GLU A 91 -1.79 -13.63 5.27
CA GLU A 91 -3.14 -13.09 5.57
C GLU A 91 -3.92 -13.90 6.63
N SER A 92 -3.47 -15.11 6.95
CA SER A 92 -4.01 -16.06 7.94
C SER A 92 -3.66 -15.75 9.40
N SER A 93 -2.71 -14.86 9.66
CA SER A 93 -2.11 -14.69 10.99
C SER A 93 -2.62 -13.43 11.73
N THR A 94 -3.94 -13.26 11.87
CA THR A 94 -4.55 -12.09 12.55
C THR A 94 -4.68 -12.21 14.08
N ASN A 95 -4.05 -13.20 14.70
CA ASN A 95 -4.06 -13.36 16.17
C ASN A 95 -2.65 -13.51 16.73
N LEU A 96 -1.91 -12.41 16.94
CA LEU A 96 -0.79 -12.43 17.88
C LEU A 96 -0.69 -11.11 18.68
N PRO A 97 -0.51 -11.20 20.01
CA PRO A 97 -0.35 -10.04 20.88
C PRO A 97 1.05 -9.42 20.76
N ARG A 98 1.08 -8.11 21.02
CA ARG A 98 2.17 -7.21 21.45
C ARG A 98 3.60 -7.81 21.54
N GLN A 99 4.54 -7.12 20.87
CA GLN A 99 6.01 -7.28 20.99
C GLN A 99 6.62 -8.53 20.35
N GLN A 100 6.61 -8.58 19.02
CA GLN A 100 7.82 -9.01 18.32
C GLN A 100 8.29 -7.81 17.51
N ARG A 101 9.59 -7.49 17.60
CA ARG A 101 10.24 -6.55 16.66
C ARG A 101 9.72 -6.94 15.29
N THR A 102 8.89 -6.08 14.70
CA THR A 102 8.33 -6.34 13.37
C THR A 102 9.53 -6.63 12.51
N GLU A 103 9.72 -7.89 12.11
CA GLU A 103 10.72 -8.20 11.11
C GLU A 103 10.24 -7.44 9.89
N ILE A 104 10.85 -6.28 9.65
CA ILE A 104 10.42 -5.38 8.59
C ILE A 104 10.56 -6.21 7.32
N ARG A 105 9.42 -6.60 6.75
CA ARG A 105 9.39 -7.27 5.46
C ARG A 105 10.15 -6.38 4.50
N ARG A 106 11.25 -6.89 3.94
CA ARG A 106 12.06 -6.13 2.99
C ARG A 106 11.20 -5.92 1.74
N LEU A 107 10.92 -4.67 1.40
CA LEU A 107 10.31 -4.33 0.12
C LEU A 107 11.39 -4.50 -0.96
N ILE A 108 11.09 -5.26 -2.02
CA ILE A 108 11.95 -5.31 -3.20
C ILE A 108 11.86 -3.92 -3.88
N PRO A 109 13.00 -3.28 -4.18
CA PRO A 109 13.02 -2.00 -4.91
C PRO A 109 12.29 -2.07 -6.26
N THR A 110 11.68 -0.96 -6.67
CA THR A 110 10.86 -0.87 -7.89
C THR A 110 11.67 -1.18 -9.15
N ASP A 111 12.89 -0.67 -9.25
CA ASP A 111 13.84 -0.92 -10.33
C ASP A 111 14.17 -2.40 -10.47
N VAL A 112 14.42 -3.08 -9.34
CA VAL A 112 14.66 -4.53 -9.31
C VAL A 112 13.41 -5.29 -9.77
N LYS A 113 12.20 -4.91 -9.32
CA LYS A 113 10.95 -5.52 -9.79
C LYS A 113 10.77 -5.39 -11.31
N ILE A 114 11.07 -4.21 -11.86
CA ILE A 114 10.99 -3.95 -13.31
C ILE A 114 11.99 -4.83 -14.07
N GLU A 115 13.22 -4.95 -13.56
CA GLU A 115 14.25 -5.79 -14.16
C GLU A 115 13.85 -7.27 -14.17
N VAL A 116 13.39 -7.79 -13.03
CA VAL A 116 12.91 -9.18 -12.92
C VAL A 116 11.71 -9.42 -13.84
N TRP A 117 10.74 -8.50 -13.86
CA TRP A 117 9.59 -8.60 -14.75
C TRP A 117 9.99 -8.66 -16.23
N ARG A 118 10.94 -7.81 -16.66
CA ARG A 118 11.45 -7.81 -18.03
C ARG A 118 12.20 -9.09 -18.37
N ARG A 119 13.09 -9.55 -17.48
CA ARG A 119 13.86 -10.79 -17.64
C ARG A 119 12.95 -11.99 -17.83
N ASP A 120 11.91 -12.09 -17.00
CA ASP A 120 11.00 -13.25 -16.97
C ASP A 120 9.83 -13.09 -17.96
N ASN A 121 9.84 -12.05 -18.80
CA ASN A 121 8.79 -11.71 -19.77
C ASN A 121 7.39 -11.65 -19.15
N GLY A 122 7.31 -11.11 -17.93
CA GLY A 122 6.07 -11.04 -17.17
C GLY A 122 5.41 -12.38 -16.89
N ARG A 123 6.21 -13.45 -16.71
CA ARG A 123 5.71 -14.78 -16.38
C ARG A 123 6.38 -15.34 -15.13
N CYS A 124 5.64 -16.15 -14.37
CA CYS A 124 6.19 -16.89 -13.25
C CYS A 124 7.21 -17.91 -13.74
N VAL A 125 8.43 -17.88 -13.18
CA VAL A 125 9.50 -18.82 -13.53
C VAL A 125 9.21 -20.27 -13.10
N GLN A 126 8.26 -20.47 -12.18
CA GLN A 126 7.89 -21.81 -11.69
C GLN A 126 6.71 -22.42 -12.46
N CYS A 127 5.67 -21.64 -12.76
CA CYS A 127 4.43 -22.16 -13.35
C CYS A 127 4.03 -21.50 -14.69
N GLY A 128 4.71 -20.45 -15.13
CA GLY A 128 4.42 -19.76 -16.38
C GLY A 128 3.21 -18.82 -16.36
N ALA A 129 2.51 -18.69 -15.23
CA ALA A 129 1.38 -17.75 -15.06
C ALA A 129 1.79 -16.31 -15.39
N SER A 130 0.85 -15.51 -15.89
CA SER A 130 1.08 -14.10 -16.29
C SER A 130 0.34 -13.08 -15.43
N ASP A 131 -0.44 -13.55 -14.47
CA ASP A 131 -1.27 -12.80 -13.54
C ASP A 131 -0.92 -13.14 -12.09
N GLU A 132 -1.35 -12.28 -11.16
CA GLU A 132 -1.10 -12.43 -9.71
C GLU A 132 0.36 -12.76 -9.36
N LEU A 133 1.31 -12.13 -10.06
CA LEU A 133 2.73 -12.39 -9.85
C LEU A 133 3.23 -11.81 -8.52
N HIS A 134 3.93 -12.64 -7.76
CA HIS A 134 4.61 -12.27 -6.53
C HIS A 134 6.14 -12.32 -6.73
N PHE A 135 6.83 -11.21 -6.49
CA PHE A 135 8.28 -11.16 -6.43
C PHE A 135 8.71 -11.42 -4.99
N ASP A 136 9.66 -12.32 -4.83
CA ASP A 136 10.23 -12.66 -3.54
C ASP A 136 11.76 -12.62 -3.59
N HIS A 137 12.38 -12.54 -2.42
CA HIS A 137 13.82 -12.65 -2.27
C HIS A 137 14.21 -14.13 -2.17
N VAL A 138 15.16 -14.57 -2.99
CA VAL A 138 15.69 -15.95 -2.92
C VAL A 138 16.54 -16.18 -1.66
N LEU A 139 17.17 -15.13 -1.13
CA LEU A 139 17.99 -15.22 0.09
C LEU A 139 17.21 -14.70 1.30
N PRO A 140 16.85 -15.58 2.27
CA PRO A 140 16.33 -15.14 3.57
C PRO A 140 17.42 -14.41 4.37
N TYR A 141 17.02 -13.70 5.44
CA TYR A 141 17.98 -13.07 6.37
C TYR A 141 19.12 -14.03 6.70
N SER A 142 20.35 -13.53 6.59
CA SER A 142 21.59 -14.28 6.74
C SER A 142 21.51 -15.22 7.94
N LYS A 143 21.82 -16.50 7.73
CA LYS A 143 22.27 -17.41 8.79
C LYS A 143 23.59 -16.87 9.36
N ALA A 144 23.53 -15.84 10.22
CA ALA A 144 24.56 -15.61 11.20
C ALA A 144 24.17 -16.45 12.42
N ALA A 145 24.57 -17.73 12.43
CA ALA A 145 24.59 -18.50 13.65
C ALA A 145 25.54 -17.79 14.63
N PRO A 146 25.15 -17.52 15.89
CA PRO A 146 26.10 -17.05 16.89
C PRO A 146 27.17 -18.14 17.07
N ARG A 147 28.44 -17.75 16.91
CA ARG A 147 29.56 -18.51 17.48
C ARG A 147 29.69 -18.16 18.96
#